data_AF-A0A957YZC5-F1
#
_entry.id   AF-A0A957YZC5-F1
#
_cell.length_a   1.000
_cell.length_b   1.000
_cell.length_c   1.000
_cell.angle_alpha   90.00
_cell.angle_beta   90.00
_cell.angle_gamma   90.00
#
_symmetry.space_group_name_H-M   'P 1'
#
loop_
_entity.id
_entity.type
_entity.pdbx_description
1 polymer ?
#
loop_
_entity_poly.entity_id
_entity_poly.type
_entity_poly.pdbx_seq_one_letter_code
_entity_poly.pdbx_strand_id
1 'polypeptide(L)'
;HGQLLPVVVPDREIGEEETGNKEHWRVVVMRTVATGGGGVDELRMRIEEHAAWLDDSGERAQRDHVRVAHTLENILRAELNRRILAALPQQGLDGLVEQVRRRELDPYAAAARLLGA
;
A
#
# COMPACT_ATOMS: atom_id res chain seq x y z
N HIS A 1 6.38 -4.66 8.06
CA HIS A 1 5.63 -5.93 8.03
C HIS A 1 5.46 -6.35 6.58
N GLY A 2 5.91 -7.57 6.26
CA GLY A 2 6.41 -7.96 4.94
C GLY A 2 5.40 -7.83 3.83
N GLN A 3 5.75 -7.08 2.78
CA GLN A 3 5.05 -7.11 1.51
C GLN A 3 5.30 -8.48 0.85
N LEU A 4 4.26 -9.09 0.30
CA LEU A 4 4.39 -10.34 -0.46
C LEU A 4 4.95 -10.09 -1.86
N LEU A 5 4.77 -8.87 -2.37
CA LEU A 5 5.33 -8.43 -3.65
C LEU A 5 6.24 -7.22 -3.38
N PRO A 6 7.48 -7.19 -3.90
CA PRO A 6 8.35 -6.04 -3.75
C PRO A 6 7.72 -4.85 -4.48
N VAL A 7 7.18 -3.90 -3.73
CA VAL A 7 6.66 -2.66 -4.30
C VAL A 7 7.72 -1.59 -4.13
N VAL A 8 8.36 -1.24 -5.25
CA VAL A 8 9.14 0.00 -5.33
C VAL A 8 8.13 1.13 -5.46
N VAL A 9 7.87 1.82 -4.35
CA VAL A 9 7.13 3.09 -4.37
C VAL A 9 8.10 4.13 -4.94
N PRO A 10 7.78 4.80 -6.06
CA PRO A 10 8.61 5.88 -6.56
C PRO A 10 8.69 6.98 -5.48
N ASP A 11 9.90 7.47 -5.22
CA ASP A 11 10.17 8.44 -4.15
C ASP A 11 9.18 9.61 -4.21
N ARG A 12 8.35 9.71 -3.17
CA ARG A 12 7.49 10.88 -2.96
C ARG A 12 8.28 11.90 -2.17
N GLU A 13 9.13 12.65 -2.85
CA GLU A 13 9.69 13.87 -2.26
C GLU A 13 8.60 14.94 -2.21
N ILE A 14 8.06 15.16 -1.02
CA ILE A 14 7.28 16.35 -0.69
C ILE A 14 8.34 17.43 -0.44
N GLY A 15 8.44 18.36 -1.40
CA GLY A 15 9.66 19.13 -1.64
C GLY A 15 10.20 19.94 -0.46
N GLU A 16 11.52 19.99 -0.39
CA GLU A 16 12.34 21.19 -0.34
C GLU A 16 13.78 20.78 -0.70
N GLU A 17 14.43 21.62 -1.50
CA GLU A 17 15.85 21.59 -1.93
C GLU A 17 16.26 20.87 -3.23
N GLU A 18 17.10 21.62 -3.95
CA GLU A 18 17.53 21.45 -5.32
C GLU A 18 18.53 20.31 -5.48
N THR A 19 18.11 19.17 -6.02
CA THR A 19 18.97 18.41 -6.94
C THR A 19 18.13 17.92 -8.11
N GLY A 20 18.31 18.59 -9.26
CA GLY A 20 17.63 18.23 -10.48
C GLY A 20 18.14 16.90 -11.01
N ASN A 21 17.49 15.79 -10.62
CA ASN A 21 17.35 14.68 -11.54
C ASN A 21 16.19 15.02 -12.49
N LYS A 22 16.48 15.17 -13.79
CA LYS A 22 15.49 15.55 -14.81
C LYS A 22 14.44 14.45 -15.06
N GLU A 23 14.51 13.34 -14.35
CA GLU A 23 13.68 12.16 -14.55
C GLU A 23 12.39 12.15 -13.71
N HIS A 24 12.26 12.96 -12.64
CA HIS A 24 11.08 12.91 -11.74
C HIS A 24 10.14 14.13 -11.88
N TRP A 25 8.82 13.91 -11.74
CA TRP A 25 7.83 14.98 -11.76
C TRP A 25 7.90 15.87 -10.52
N ARG A 26 8.11 17.17 -10.72
CA ARG A 26 8.13 18.15 -9.63
C ARG A 26 6.71 18.46 -9.17
N VAL A 27 6.40 18.17 -7.90
CA VAL A 27 5.14 18.57 -7.26
C VAL A 27 5.24 20.04 -6.82
N VAL A 28 4.23 20.85 -7.13
CA VAL A 28 4.16 22.27 -6.76
C VAL A 28 2.83 22.53 -6.06
N VAL A 29 2.87 23.27 -4.94
CA VAL A 29 1.67 23.70 -4.23
C VAL A 29 1.10 24.95 -4.89
N MET A 30 -0.14 24.88 -5.36
CA MET A 30 -0.82 25.97 -6.07
C MET A 30 -2.02 26.47 -5.26
N ARG A 31 -2.23 27.80 -5.23
CA ARG A 31 -3.40 28.41 -4.59
C ARG A 31 -4.57 28.45 -5.58
N THR A 32 -5.74 28.02 -5.14
CA THR A 32 -6.99 28.11 -5.91
C THR A 32 -8.13 28.65 -5.05
N VAL A 33 -9.14 29.24 -5.69
CA VAL A 33 -10.38 29.71 -5.04
C VAL A 33 -11.57 29.11 -5.78
N ALA A 34 -12.15 28.05 -5.22
CA ALA A 34 -13.21 27.28 -5.87
C ALA A 34 -14.45 28.12 -6.21
N THR A 35 -14.89 29.02 -5.31
CA THR A 35 -16.10 29.83 -5.50
C THR A 35 -15.92 30.94 -6.54
N GLY A 36 -14.69 31.39 -6.77
CA GLY A 36 -14.35 32.46 -7.71
C GLY A 36 -13.65 31.99 -8.98
N GLY A 37 -13.38 30.69 -9.12
CA GLY A 37 -12.65 30.11 -10.26
C GLY A 37 -11.16 30.47 -10.33
N GLY A 38 -10.63 31.27 -9.41
CA GLY A 38 -9.24 31.70 -9.44
C GLY A 38 -8.26 30.55 -9.29
N GLY A 39 -7.24 30.48 -10.15
CA GLY A 39 -6.21 29.43 -10.11
C GLY A 39 -6.64 28.07 -10.67
N VAL A 40 -7.89 27.92 -11.11
CA VAL A 40 -8.44 26.63 -11.56
C VAL A 40 -7.92 26.24 -12.95
N ASP A 41 -7.77 27.20 -13.86
CA ASP A 41 -7.25 26.92 -15.20
C ASP A 41 -5.76 26.59 -15.16
N GLU A 42 -4.98 27.29 -14.33
CA GLU A 42 -3.58 26.98 -14.09
C GLU A 42 -3.41 25.59 -13.47
N LEU A 43 -4.28 25.22 -12.52
CA LEU A 43 -4.31 23.87 -11.95
C LEU A 43 -4.63 22.82 -13.03
N ARG A 44 -5.60 23.10 -13.90
CA ARG A 44 -5.98 22.20 -15.01
C ARG A 44 -4.79 21.95 -15.94
N MET A 45 -4.13 23.01 -16.40
CA MET A 45 -2.95 22.88 -17.27
C MET A 45 -1.87 22.03 -16.57
N ARG A 46 -1.64 22.26 -15.27
CA ARG A 46 -0.62 21.49 -14.53
C ARG A 46 -0.98 20.01 -14.37
N ILE A 47 -2.28 19.68 -14.31
CA ILE A 47 -2.75 18.28 -14.33
C ILE A 47 -2.51 17.65 -15.70
N GLU A 48 -2.76 18.39 -16.78
CA GLU A 48 -2.56 17.93 -18.16
C GLU A 48 -1.07 17.69 -18.45
N GLU A 49 -0.19 18.61 -18.05
CA GLU A 49 1.27 18.44 -18.17
C GLU A 49 1.74 17.21 -17.39
N HIS A 50 1.20 16.97 -16.19
CA HIS A 50 1.53 15.78 -15.42
C HIS A 50 1.06 14.50 -16.11
N ALA A 51 -0.14 14.53 -16.69
CA ALA A 51 -0.69 13.39 -17.41
C ALA A 51 0.18 13.04 -18.62
N ALA A 52 0.61 14.04 -19.40
CA ALA A 52 1.54 13.84 -20.51
C ALA A 52 2.89 13.29 -20.04
N TRP A 53 3.46 13.86 -18.98
CA TRP A 53 4.71 13.35 -18.40
C TRP A 53 4.59 11.89 -17.94
N LEU A 54 3.47 11.49 -17.31
CA LEU A 54 3.24 10.11 -16.88
C LEU A 54 3.24 9.12 -18.05
N ASP A 55 2.75 9.56 -19.21
CA ASP A 55 2.72 8.76 -20.44
C ASP A 55 4.11 8.72 -21.09
N ASP A 56 4.77 9.86 -21.24
CA ASP A 56 6.09 9.98 -21.88
C ASP A 56 7.21 9.31 -21.07
N SER A 57 7.14 9.37 -19.74
CA SER A 57 8.14 8.76 -18.84
C SER A 57 7.92 7.26 -18.62
N GLY A 58 6.76 6.71 -19.01
CA GLY A 58 6.36 5.33 -18.68
C GLY A 58 5.99 5.11 -17.22
N GLU A 59 6.05 6.14 -16.39
CA GLU A 59 5.74 6.10 -14.95
C GLU A 59 4.29 5.65 -14.70
N ARG A 60 3.35 5.90 -15.62
CA ARG A 60 1.97 5.40 -15.51
C ARG A 60 1.92 3.88 -15.37
N ALA A 61 2.65 3.16 -16.22
CA ALA A 61 2.65 1.70 -16.23
C ALA A 61 3.27 1.14 -14.94
N GLN A 62 4.35 1.76 -14.46
CA GLN A 62 5.00 1.38 -13.21
C GLN A 62 4.05 1.56 -12.01
N ARG A 63 3.37 2.71 -11.94
CA ARG A 63 2.40 2.99 -10.86
C ARG A 63 1.19 2.07 -10.92
N ASP A 64 0.74 1.71 -12.11
CA ASP A 64 -0.37 0.78 -12.28
C ASP A 64 0.02 -0.64 -11.83
N HIS A 65 1.20 -1.13 -12.24
CA HIS A 65 1.74 -2.40 -11.77
C HIS A 65 1.81 -2.47 -10.24
N VAL A 66 2.35 -1.42 -9.61
CA VAL A 66 2.41 -1.30 -8.15
C VAL A 66 1.01 -1.32 -7.51
N ARG A 67 0.06 -0.57 -8.07
CA ARG A 67 -1.32 -0.54 -7.58
C ARG A 67 -1.97 -1.92 -7.66
N VAL A 68 -1.85 -2.59 -8.81
CA VAL A 68 -2.42 -3.92 -9.06
C VAL A 68 -1.79 -4.95 -8.13
N ALA A 69 -0.46 -4.93 -7.96
CA ALA A 69 0.25 -5.79 -7.03
C ALA A 69 -0.28 -5.65 -5.60
N HIS A 70 -0.44 -4.41 -5.11
CA HIS A 70 -1.03 -4.14 -3.80
C HIS A 70 -2.48 -4.62 -3.68
N THR A 71 -3.31 -4.39 -4.70
CA THR A 71 -4.69 -4.87 -4.72
C THR A 71 -4.73 -6.39 -4.62
N LEU A 72 -3.91 -7.09 -5.43
CA LEU A 72 -3.84 -8.54 -5.42
C LEU A 72 -3.36 -9.08 -4.07
N GLU A 73 -2.32 -8.47 -3.49
CA GLU A 73 -1.81 -8.84 -2.17
C GLU A 73 -2.88 -8.69 -1.08
N ASN A 74 -3.63 -7.58 -1.08
CA ASN A 74 -4.68 -7.33 -0.12
C ASN A 74 -5.82 -8.35 -0.25
N ILE A 75 -6.23 -8.68 -1.49
CA ILE A 75 -7.23 -9.71 -1.76
C ILE A 75 -6.75 -11.07 -1.26
N LEU A 76 -5.50 -11.44 -1.55
CA LEU A 76 -4.92 -12.71 -1.13
C LEU A 76 -4.87 -12.82 0.39
N ARG A 77 -4.41 -11.78 1.09
CA ARG A 77 -4.39 -11.73 2.56
C ARG A 77 -5.79 -11.86 3.16
N ALA A 78 -6.76 -11.14 2.63
CA ALA A 78 -8.14 -11.20 3.10
C ALA A 78 -8.73 -12.59 2.92
N GLU A 79 -8.49 -13.22 1.76
CA GLU A 79 -8.98 -14.56 1.45
C GLU A 79 -8.30 -15.63 2.30
N LEU A 80 -6.99 -15.56 2.50
CA LEU A 80 -6.26 -16.48 3.39
C LEU A 80 -6.76 -16.37 4.83
N ASN A 81 -6.93 -15.14 5.35
CA ASN A 81 -7.47 -14.93 6.70
C ASN A 81 -8.89 -15.50 6.83
N ARG A 82 -9.75 -15.30 5.82
CA ARG A 82 -11.10 -15.86 5.81
C ARG A 82 -11.07 -17.39 5.87
N ARG A 83 -10.22 -18.04 5.06
CA ARG A 83 -10.08 -19.51 5.05
C ARG A 83 -9.55 -20.04 6.36
N ILE A 84 -8.55 -19.39 6.95
CA ILE A 84 -8.02 -19.75 8.26
C ILE A 84 -9.13 -19.66 9.32
N LEU A 85 -9.84 -18.53 9.40
CA LEU A 85 -10.94 -18.37 10.36
C LEU A 85 -12.06 -19.39 10.18
N ALA A 86 -12.36 -19.78 8.93
CA ALA A 86 -13.39 -20.79 8.65
C ALA A 86 -12.95 -22.22 9.02
N ALA A 87 -11.64 -22.52 8.92
CA ALA A 87 -11.08 -23.82 9.26
C ALA A 87 -10.83 -24.01 10.77
N LEU A 88 -10.72 -22.90 11.53
CA LEU A 88 -10.40 -22.94 12.94
C LEU A 88 -11.62 -23.36 13.79
N PRO A 89 -11.52 -24.46 14.57
CA PRO A 89 -12.55 -24.79 15.55
C PRO A 89 -12.51 -23.79 16.70
N GLN A 90 -13.63 -23.12 17.00
CA GLN A 90 -13.71 -22.14 18.10
C GLN A 90 -13.26 -22.72 19.44
N GLN A 91 -13.51 -24.01 19.68
CA GLN A 91 -13.18 -24.71 20.92
C GLN A 91 -11.66 -24.92 21.14
N GLY A 92 -10.83 -24.82 20.09
CA GLY A 92 -9.38 -25.01 20.18
C GLY A 92 -8.59 -23.72 20.43
N LEU A 93 -9.15 -22.56 20.09
CA LEU A 93 -8.46 -21.27 20.17
C LEU A 93 -8.28 -20.80 21.61
N ASP A 94 -9.34 -20.85 22.43
CA ASP A 94 -9.28 -20.41 23.82
C ASP A 94 -8.26 -21.22 24.64
N GLY A 95 -8.18 -22.53 24.38
CA GLY A 95 -7.21 -23.42 25.01
C GLY A 95 -5.76 -23.09 24.63
N LEU A 96 -5.50 -22.75 23.37
CA LEU A 96 -4.16 -22.32 22.92
C LEU A 96 -3.79 -20.95 23.48
N VAL A 97 -4.75 -20.01 23.53
CA VAL A 97 -4.55 -18.69 24.14
C VAL A 97 -4.17 -18.85 25.62
N GLU A 98 -4.83 -19.74 26.35
CA GLU A 98 -4.53 -19.97 27.76
C GLU A 98 -3.15 -20.63 27.96
N GLN A 99 -2.77 -21.60 27.11
CA GLN A 99 -1.42 -22.19 27.12
C GLN A 99 -0.34 -21.12 26.88
N VAL A 100 -0.57 -20.22 25.93
CA VAL A 100 0.37 -19.11 25.65
C VAL A 100 0.43 -18.13 26.82
N ARG A 101 -0.72 -17.76 27.40
CA ARG A 101 -0.81 -16.88 28.58
C ARG A 101 -0.03 -17.46 29.78
N ARG A 102 -0.10 -18.77 29.97
CA ARG A 102 0.61 -19.52 31.01
C ARG A 102 2.09 -19.80 30.68
N ARG A 103 2.57 -19.39 29.51
CA ARG A 103 3.93 -19.67 28.98
C ARG A 103 4.23 -21.17 28.80
N GLU A 104 3.21 -21.98 28.61
CA GLU A 104 3.32 -23.43 28.34
C GLU A 104 3.56 -23.71 26.86
N LEU A 105 3.19 -22.77 25.99
CA LEU A 105 3.42 -22.78 24.56
C LEU A 105 3.80 -21.37 24.11
N ASP A 106 4.80 -21.21 23.25
CA ASP A 106 5.11 -19.89 22.71
C ASP A 106 4.13 -19.51 21.58
N PRO A 107 3.94 -18.21 21.28
CA PRO A 107 2.99 -17.76 20.27
C PRO A 107 3.25 -18.30 18.86
N TYR A 108 4.52 -18.53 18.49
CA TYR A 108 4.87 -19.04 17.16
C TYR A 108 4.56 -20.53 17.04
N ALA A 109 4.85 -21.32 18.07
CA ALA A 109 4.46 -22.73 18.12
C ALA A 109 2.93 -22.91 18.17
N ALA A 110 2.21 -22.03 18.88
CA ALA A 110 0.75 -21.99 18.85
C ALA A 110 0.21 -21.71 17.45
N ALA A 111 0.78 -20.71 16.75
CA ALA A 111 0.41 -20.40 15.37
C ALA A 111 0.72 -21.55 14.41
N ALA A 112 1.87 -22.23 14.54
CA ALA A 112 2.22 -23.39 13.73
C ALA A 112 1.20 -24.52 13.89
N ARG A 113 0.81 -24.85 15.14
CA ARG A 113 -0.26 -25.81 15.43
C ARG A 113 -1.60 -25.43 14.78
N LEU A 114 -1.97 -24.15 14.81
CA LEU A 114 -3.19 -23.66 14.18
C LEU A 114 -3.16 -23.76 12.65
N LEU A 115 -1.98 -23.60 12.05
CA LEU A 115 -1.76 -23.68 10.62
C LEU A 115 -1.54 -25.13 10.13
N GLY A 116 -1.48 -26.11 11.03
CA GLY A 116 -1.22 -27.52 10.70
C GLY A 116 0.21 -27.80 10.25
N ALA A 117 1.18 -26.98 10.71
CA ALA A 117 2.61 -27.13 10.45
C ALA A 117 3.35 -27.88 11.57
#